data_AF-A0A674JRR2-F1
#
_entry.id   AF-A0A674JRR2-F1
#
_cell.length_a   1.000
_cell.length_b   1.000
_cell.length_c   1.000
_cell.angle_alpha   90.00
_cell.angle_beta   90.00
_cell.angle_gamma   90.00
#
_symmetry.space_group_name_H-M   'P 1'
#
loop_
_entity.id
_entity.type
_entity.pdbx_description
1 polymer ?
#
loop_
_entity_poly.entity_id
_entity_poly.type
_entity_poly.pdbx_seq_one_letter_code
_entity_poly.pdbx_strand_id
1 'polypeptide(L)'
;MSGYLDESDFMMVEEGFTTRDLLENLLMEASQTVRGAFFVADLGDVVKKHLRFLKALPHVKPFYAVKCNSSRGVVRTLAALGAGFDCASKIAATINSALDLYFPEGCGVEIIAKLGRYYVASAFTLAVNVIDKQEVPLDPPGSDGSSKKNILYYINDGIYGSFSCIFFDHTCPRPTLHKVRRAVQPEREPQSCPFHLEEAGNNRPEII
;
A
#
# COMPACT_ATOMS: atom_id res chain seq x y z
N MET A 1 -0.36 -24.30 9.58
CA MET A 1 -1.72 -23.79 9.39
C MET A 1 -1.78 -23.11 8.02
N SER A 2 -2.48 -23.73 7.09
CA SER A 2 -2.54 -23.34 5.67
C SER A 2 -3.75 -22.42 5.46
N GLY A 3 -3.54 -21.10 5.53
CA GLY A 3 -4.52 -20.14 5.04
C GLY A 3 -4.41 -20.06 3.52
N TYR A 4 -5.37 -20.62 2.81
CA TYR A 4 -5.55 -20.30 1.40
C TYR A 4 -6.11 -18.90 1.30
N LEU A 5 -5.39 -17.98 0.63
CA LEU A 5 -5.99 -16.71 0.24
C LEU A 5 -7.22 -17.03 -0.60
N ASP A 6 -8.36 -16.50 -0.20
CA ASP A 6 -9.67 -16.67 -0.83
C ASP A 6 -9.86 -15.63 -1.94
N GLU A 7 -10.85 -15.79 -2.82
CA GLU A 7 -11.14 -14.78 -3.85
C GLU A 7 -11.48 -13.41 -3.24
N SER A 8 -11.95 -13.39 -1.99
CA SER A 8 -12.18 -12.17 -1.20
C SER A 8 -10.90 -11.37 -0.88
N ASP A 9 -9.71 -11.95 -1.04
CA ASP A 9 -8.43 -11.26 -0.85
C ASP A 9 -7.96 -10.50 -2.11
N PHE A 10 -8.69 -10.62 -3.23
CA PHE A 10 -8.36 -9.98 -4.50
C PHE A 10 -9.45 -8.99 -4.91
N MET A 11 -9.06 -7.73 -5.15
CA MET A 11 -9.94 -6.72 -5.70
C MET A 11 -9.45 -6.34 -7.10
N MET A 12 -10.29 -6.59 -8.10
CA MET A 12 -10.09 -6.07 -9.45
C MET A 12 -10.60 -4.64 -9.48
N VAL A 13 -9.77 -3.71 -9.95
CA VAL A 13 -10.06 -2.28 -9.97
C VAL A 13 -9.95 -1.73 -11.39
N GLU A 14 -10.70 -0.68 -11.68
CA GLU A 14 -10.66 -0.01 -12.99
C GLU A 14 -9.31 0.68 -13.24
N GLU A 15 -9.02 0.92 -14.52
CA GLU A 15 -7.80 1.61 -14.93
C GLU A 15 -7.80 3.06 -14.40
N GLY A 16 -6.78 3.41 -13.62
CA GLY A 16 -6.68 4.72 -12.94
C GLY A 16 -6.93 4.65 -11.43
N PHE A 17 -7.45 3.53 -10.91
CA PHE A 17 -7.57 3.30 -9.48
C PHE A 17 -6.18 3.11 -8.84
N THR A 18 -5.89 3.87 -7.79
CA THR A 18 -4.57 3.82 -7.13
C THR A 18 -4.61 2.95 -5.87
N THR A 19 -3.44 2.48 -5.43
CA THR A 19 -3.30 1.79 -4.14
C THR A 19 -3.82 2.63 -2.97
N ARG A 20 -3.79 3.96 -3.10
CA ARG A 20 -4.35 4.89 -2.12
C ARG A 20 -5.87 4.80 -2.08
N ASP A 21 -6.54 4.77 -3.22
CA ASP A 21 -8.01 4.68 -3.28
C ASP A 21 -8.49 3.34 -2.70
N LEU A 22 -7.71 2.27 -2.94
CA LEU A 22 -7.94 0.97 -2.33
C LEU A 22 -7.80 1.04 -0.81
N LEU A 23 -6.76 1.72 -0.33
CA LEU A 23 -6.53 1.95 1.09
C LEU A 23 -7.67 2.78 1.72
N GLU A 24 -8.22 3.77 1.02
CA GLU A 24 -9.38 4.56 1.49
C GLU A 24 -10.59 3.65 1.70
N ASN A 25 -10.91 2.81 0.72
CA ASN A 25 -12.02 1.87 0.80
C ASN A 25 -11.82 0.85 1.93
N LEU A 26 -10.64 0.23 1.99
CA LEU A 26 -10.32 -0.74 3.05
C LEU A 26 -10.33 -0.11 4.44
N LEU A 27 -9.84 1.12 4.61
CA LEU A 27 -9.86 1.80 5.91
C LEU A 27 -11.27 2.25 6.32
N MET A 28 -12.12 2.63 5.36
CA MET A 28 -13.54 2.93 5.62
C MET A 28 -14.31 1.68 6.04
N GLU A 29 -14.10 0.56 5.35
CA GLU A 29 -14.73 -0.73 5.67
C GLU A 29 -14.17 -1.37 6.95
N ALA A 30 -12.85 -1.25 7.18
CA ALA A 30 -12.14 -1.88 8.29
C ALA A 30 -12.18 -1.09 9.61
N SER A 31 -13.01 -0.04 9.71
CA SER A 31 -13.14 0.77 10.93
C SER A 31 -13.54 -0.02 12.20
N GLN A 32 -13.87 -1.31 12.07
CA GLN A 32 -14.18 -2.20 13.20
C GLN A 32 -13.25 -3.41 13.39
N THR A 33 -12.42 -3.81 12.41
CA THR A 33 -11.73 -5.13 12.45
C THR A 33 -10.21 -5.10 12.29
N VAL A 34 -9.61 -4.12 11.61
CA VAL A 34 -8.15 -4.11 11.36
C VAL A 34 -7.47 -3.00 12.16
N ARG A 35 -7.03 -3.33 13.39
CA ARG A 35 -6.22 -2.41 14.22
C ARG A 35 -4.70 -2.53 13.98
N GLY A 36 -4.26 -3.57 13.25
CA GLY A 36 -2.84 -3.86 12.98
C GLY A 36 -2.30 -3.22 11.71
N ALA A 37 -0.98 -3.17 11.58
CA ALA A 37 -0.32 -2.81 10.32
C ALA A 37 -0.56 -3.91 9.26
N PHE A 38 -0.72 -3.51 8.01
CA PHE A 38 -0.99 -4.45 6.91
C PHE A 38 -0.39 -3.99 5.60
N PHE A 39 -0.18 -4.94 4.69
CA PHE A 39 0.32 -4.68 3.35
C PHE A 39 -0.82 -4.69 2.34
N VAL A 40 -0.75 -3.77 1.39
CA VAL A 40 -1.56 -3.77 0.17
C VAL A 40 -0.64 -4.06 -1.01
N ALA A 41 -1.02 -5.01 -1.86
CA ALA A 41 -0.20 -5.42 -3.01
C ALA A 41 -0.88 -5.08 -4.36
N ASP A 42 -0.17 -4.36 -5.23
CA ASP A 42 -0.54 -4.16 -6.63
C ASP A 42 0.07 -5.28 -7.49
N LEU A 43 -0.73 -6.31 -7.79
CA LEU A 43 -0.32 -7.40 -8.68
C LEU A 43 -0.23 -6.96 -10.15
N GLY A 44 -0.93 -5.89 -10.53
CA GLY A 44 -0.82 -5.29 -11.86
C GLY A 44 0.58 -4.74 -12.12
N ASP A 45 1.24 -4.16 -11.11
CA ASP A 45 2.65 -3.77 -11.19
C ASP A 45 3.58 -4.98 -11.41
N VAL A 46 3.32 -6.11 -10.74
CA VAL A 46 4.07 -7.37 -10.96
C VAL A 46 3.92 -7.85 -12.40
N VAL A 47 2.70 -7.87 -12.94
CA VAL A 47 2.41 -8.23 -14.35
C VAL A 47 3.13 -7.28 -15.30
N LYS A 48 3.00 -5.96 -15.12
CA LYS A 48 3.65 -4.95 -15.98
C LYS A 48 5.16 -5.10 -16.00
N LYS A 49 5.79 -5.44 -14.86
CA LYS A 49 7.23 -5.70 -14.81
C LYS A 49 7.60 -6.99 -15.52
N HIS A 50 6.82 -8.05 -15.35
CA HIS A 50 7.05 -9.32 -16.06
C HIS A 50 7.05 -9.12 -17.58
N LEU A 51 6.03 -8.43 -18.10
CA LEU A 51 5.91 -8.14 -19.53
C LEU A 51 7.05 -7.23 -20.02
N ARG A 52 7.44 -6.21 -19.22
CA ARG A 52 8.60 -5.36 -19.53
C ARG A 52 9.90 -6.15 -19.58
N PHE A 53 10.10 -7.10 -18.66
CA PHE A 53 11.27 -7.96 -18.64
C PHE A 53 11.34 -8.83 -19.90
N LEU A 54 10.25 -9.53 -20.26
CA LEU A 54 10.21 -10.35 -21.48
C LEU A 54 10.40 -9.53 -22.75
N LYS A 55 9.84 -8.32 -22.82
CA LYS A 55 10.04 -7.42 -23.96
C LYS A 55 11.50 -6.97 -24.10
N ALA A 56 12.19 -6.73 -22.98
CA ALA A 56 13.58 -6.29 -22.98
C ALA A 56 14.57 -7.44 -23.21
N LEU A 57 14.23 -8.65 -22.75
CA LEU A 57 15.09 -9.83 -22.78
C LEU A 57 14.28 -11.07 -23.26
N PRO A 58 13.92 -11.13 -24.56
CA PRO A 58 13.01 -12.16 -25.08
C PRO A 58 13.56 -13.58 -25.03
N HIS A 59 14.89 -13.72 -24.97
CA HIS A 59 15.57 -15.02 -24.90
C HIS A 59 15.98 -15.42 -23.46
N VAL A 60 15.65 -14.60 -22.46
CA VAL A 60 16.00 -14.86 -21.06
C VAL A 60 14.77 -15.29 -20.29
N LYS A 61 14.83 -16.47 -19.69
CA LYS A 61 13.72 -17.00 -18.89
C LYS A 61 13.74 -16.45 -17.46
N PRO A 62 12.66 -15.80 -16.98
CA PRO A 62 12.63 -15.28 -15.63
C PRO A 62 12.36 -16.37 -14.59
N PHE A 63 13.10 -16.35 -13.49
CA PHE A 63 12.90 -17.13 -12.28
C PHE A 63 12.69 -16.20 -11.08
N TYR A 64 11.68 -16.44 -10.27
CA TYR A 64 11.37 -15.64 -9.09
C TYR A 64 12.01 -16.21 -7.83
N ALA A 65 12.77 -15.38 -7.11
CA ALA A 65 13.33 -15.76 -5.82
C ALA A 65 12.25 -15.68 -4.71
N VAL A 66 11.60 -16.82 -4.40
CA VAL A 66 10.45 -16.87 -3.47
C VAL A 66 10.77 -16.30 -2.08
N LYS A 67 12.03 -16.41 -1.65
CA LYS A 67 12.52 -15.82 -0.39
C LYS A 67 12.38 -14.30 -0.30
N CYS A 68 12.25 -13.60 -1.43
CA CYS A 68 12.10 -12.14 -1.43
C CYS A 68 10.70 -11.72 -0.97
N ASN A 69 9.67 -12.48 -1.35
CA ASN A 69 8.30 -12.30 -0.88
C ASN A 69 7.50 -13.55 -1.28
N SER A 70 7.06 -14.34 -0.31
CA SER A 70 6.32 -15.58 -0.53
C SER A 70 4.80 -15.38 -0.55
N SER A 71 4.32 -14.14 -0.78
CA SER A 71 2.90 -13.86 -0.94
C SER A 71 2.33 -14.74 -2.04
N ARG A 72 1.24 -15.43 -1.71
CA ARG A 72 0.57 -16.33 -2.64
C ARG A 72 0.05 -15.60 -3.87
N GLY A 73 -0.38 -14.35 -3.74
CA GLY A 73 -0.79 -13.51 -4.87
C GLY A 73 0.36 -13.37 -5.87
N VAL A 74 1.53 -12.94 -5.41
CA VAL A 74 2.73 -12.80 -6.25
C VAL A 74 3.14 -14.13 -6.89
N VAL A 75 3.23 -15.19 -6.09
CA VAL A 75 3.68 -16.50 -6.58
C VAL A 75 2.69 -17.06 -7.60
N ARG A 76 1.38 -16.97 -7.36
CA ARG A 76 0.36 -17.42 -8.33
C ARG A 76 0.38 -16.59 -9.61
N THR A 77 0.48 -15.26 -9.50
CA THR A 77 0.56 -14.38 -10.68
C THR A 77 1.78 -14.71 -11.53
N LEU A 78 2.96 -14.86 -10.92
CA LEU A 78 4.19 -15.18 -11.65
C LEU A 78 4.16 -16.59 -12.23
N ALA A 79 3.56 -17.57 -11.54
CA ALA A 79 3.36 -18.92 -12.06
C ALA A 79 2.43 -18.91 -13.29
N ALA A 80 1.33 -18.17 -13.23
CA ALA A 80 0.38 -18.02 -14.34
C ALA A 80 1.00 -17.33 -15.55
N LEU A 81 1.98 -16.44 -15.34
CA LEU A 81 2.74 -15.80 -16.40
C LEU A 81 3.91 -16.66 -16.94
N GLY A 82 4.14 -17.85 -16.37
CA GLY A 82 5.16 -18.79 -16.84
C GLY A 82 6.56 -18.56 -16.27
N ALA A 83 6.71 -17.78 -15.19
CA ALA A 83 8.00 -17.63 -14.52
C ALA A 83 8.40 -18.93 -13.78
N GLY A 84 9.69 -19.25 -13.77
CA GLY A 84 10.27 -20.27 -12.90
C GLY A 84 10.40 -19.76 -11.45
N PHE A 85 10.82 -20.61 -10.52
CA PHE A 85 11.05 -20.22 -9.11
C PHE A 85 12.42 -20.70 -8.64
N ASP A 86 13.18 -19.78 -8.04
CA ASP A 86 14.54 -20.03 -7.55
C ASP A 86 14.59 -20.01 -6.02
N CYS A 87 15.19 -21.05 -5.44
CA CYS A 87 15.35 -21.23 -4.01
C CYS A 87 16.79 -20.97 -3.50
N ALA A 88 17.75 -20.58 -4.34
CA ALA A 88 19.14 -20.34 -3.88
C ALA A 88 19.90 -19.25 -4.67
N SER A 89 20.61 -18.35 -3.98
CA SER A 89 21.13 -17.09 -4.57
C SER A 89 22.66 -16.98 -4.64
N LYS A 90 23.15 -16.33 -5.70
CA LYS A 90 23.89 -15.03 -5.73
C LYS A 90 24.60 -14.88 -7.10
N ILE A 91 24.85 -13.63 -7.52
CA ILE A 91 25.69 -13.18 -8.66
C ILE A 91 24.90 -13.02 -9.98
N ALA A 92 24.71 -11.77 -10.42
CA ALA A 92 24.10 -11.43 -11.72
C ALA A 92 24.92 -10.39 -12.51
N ALA A 93 25.76 -9.58 -11.84
CA ALA A 93 26.49 -8.50 -12.49
C ALA A 93 27.72 -8.98 -13.30
N THR A 94 28.43 -10.01 -12.84
CA THR A 94 29.57 -10.62 -13.56
C THR A 94 29.13 -11.44 -14.77
N ILE A 95 27.86 -11.88 -14.77
CA ILE A 95 27.36 -12.87 -15.72
C ILE A 95 27.15 -12.26 -17.10
N ASN A 96 26.62 -11.04 -17.22
CA ASN A 96 26.28 -10.46 -18.53
C ASN A 96 27.52 -10.26 -19.43
N SER A 97 28.65 -9.78 -18.90
CA SER A 97 29.89 -9.67 -19.68
C SER A 97 30.51 -11.02 -20.04
N ALA A 98 30.20 -12.08 -19.28
CA ALA A 98 30.62 -13.45 -19.58
C ALA A 98 29.66 -14.12 -20.58
N LEU A 99 28.36 -13.84 -20.54
CA LEU A 99 27.38 -14.44 -21.44
C LEU A 99 27.64 -14.06 -22.90
N ASP A 100 27.92 -12.77 -23.16
CA ASP A 100 28.21 -12.30 -24.53
C ASP A 100 29.53 -12.87 -25.08
N LEU A 101 30.49 -13.20 -24.20
CA LEU A 101 31.80 -13.74 -24.57
C LEU A 101 31.80 -15.27 -24.72
N TYR A 102 31.11 -15.99 -23.83
CA TYR A 102 31.18 -17.45 -23.72
C TYR A 102 29.95 -18.17 -24.30
N PHE A 103 28.81 -17.49 -24.47
CA PHE A 103 27.56 -18.10 -24.93
C PHE A 103 26.87 -17.25 -26.02
N PRO A 104 27.51 -17.06 -27.19
CA PRO A 104 26.91 -16.31 -28.30
C PRO A 104 25.64 -16.99 -28.85
N GLU A 105 24.81 -16.22 -29.56
CA GLU A 105 23.57 -16.71 -30.17
C GLU A 105 23.82 -17.96 -31.03
N GLY A 106 23.06 -19.02 -30.76
CA GLY A 106 23.17 -20.31 -31.46
C GLY A 106 24.01 -21.39 -30.76
N CYS A 107 24.62 -21.11 -29.61
CA CYS A 107 25.42 -22.10 -28.86
C CYS A 107 24.61 -23.18 -28.11
N GLY A 108 23.28 -23.12 -28.13
CA GLY A 108 22.40 -24.12 -27.49
C GLY A 108 22.25 -23.96 -25.97
N VAL A 109 22.61 -22.81 -25.40
CA VAL A 109 22.52 -22.53 -23.95
C VAL A 109 21.27 -21.70 -23.63
N GLU A 110 20.47 -22.17 -22.66
CA GLU A 110 19.31 -21.45 -22.11
C GLU A 110 19.76 -20.50 -20.99
N ILE A 111 19.53 -19.20 -21.18
CA ILE A 111 19.90 -18.18 -20.20
C ILE A 111 18.72 -17.92 -19.26
N ILE A 112 18.95 -18.06 -17.95
CA ILE A 112 17.95 -17.84 -16.91
C ILE A 112 18.32 -16.63 -16.04
N ALA A 113 17.33 -15.84 -15.64
CA ALA A 113 17.52 -14.70 -14.74
C ALA A 113 16.77 -14.89 -13.42
N LYS A 114 17.46 -14.67 -12.30
CA LYS A 114 16.88 -14.75 -10.94
C LYS A 114 16.46 -13.37 -10.46
N LEU A 115 15.16 -13.10 -10.51
CA LEU A 115 14.54 -11.83 -10.16
C LEU A 115 13.89 -11.95 -8.78
N GLY A 116 14.24 -11.06 -7.85
CA GLY A 116 13.66 -10.98 -6.51
C GLY A 116 12.93 -9.66 -6.31
N ARG A 117 13.61 -8.71 -5.66
CA ARG A 117 13.13 -7.33 -5.42
C ARG A 117 12.62 -6.62 -6.67
N TYR A 118 13.12 -6.97 -7.85
CA TYR A 118 12.61 -6.45 -9.12
C TYR A 118 11.07 -6.55 -9.22
N TYR A 119 10.48 -7.70 -8.91
CA TYR A 119 9.03 -7.88 -9.00
C TYR A 119 8.28 -7.14 -7.90
N VAL A 120 8.76 -7.26 -6.66
CA VAL A 120 7.93 -7.01 -5.48
C VAL A 120 8.23 -5.71 -4.74
N ALA A 121 9.40 -5.08 -4.93
CA ALA A 121 9.79 -3.93 -4.11
C ALA A 121 8.83 -2.74 -4.20
N SER A 122 8.30 -2.45 -5.39
CA SER A 122 7.31 -1.37 -5.59
C SER A 122 5.86 -1.85 -5.58
N ALA A 123 5.63 -3.17 -5.58
CA ALA A 123 4.30 -3.73 -5.64
C ALA A 123 3.59 -3.70 -4.29
N PHE A 124 4.30 -3.47 -3.19
CA PHE A 124 3.74 -3.50 -1.83
C PHE A 124 3.77 -2.11 -1.19
N THR A 125 2.64 -1.72 -0.62
CA THR A 125 2.50 -0.54 0.23
C THR A 125 2.17 -1.00 1.64
N LEU A 126 2.92 -0.51 2.64
CA LEU A 126 2.66 -0.76 4.05
C LEU A 126 1.78 0.35 4.62
N ALA A 127 0.67 -0.03 5.23
CA ALA A 127 -0.18 0.87 6.02
C ALA A 127 0.06 0.62 7.52
N VAL A 128 0.34 1.70 8.24
CA VAL A 128 0.55 1.69 9.70
C VAL A 128 -0.33 2.73 10.37
N ASN A 129 -0.68 2.48 11.63
CA ASN A 129 -1.41 3.44 12.45
C ASN A 129 -0.46 4.14 13.42
N VAL A 130 -0.63 5.45 13.57
CA VAL A 130 -0.02 6.19 14.68
C VAL A 130 -0.77 5.80 15.95
N ILE A 131 -0.05 5.19 16.89
CA ILE A 131 -0.58 4.73 18.18
C ILE A 131 -0.34 5.74 19.30
N ASP A 132 0.71 6.55 19.18
CA ASP A 132 1.05 7.57 20.15
C ASP A 132 1.76 8.76 19.50
N LYS A 133 1.66 9.93 20.14
CA LYS A 133 2.25 11.20 19.70
C LYS A 133 2.84 11.91 20.92
N GLN A 134 4.13 12.22 20.84
CA GLN A 134 4.85 12.97 21.87
C GLN A 134 5.38 14.30 21.31
N GLU A 135 5.17 15.40 22.04
CA GLU A 135 5.80 16.69 21.72
C GLU A 135 7.11 16.84 22.50
N VAL A 136 8.19 17.14 21.78
CA VAL A 136 9.53 17.32 22.33
C VAL A 136 9.95 18.77 22.14
N PRO A 137 10.20 19.53 23.23
CA PRO A 137 10.72 20.90 23.14
C PRO A 137 12.08 20.91 22.44
N LEU A 138 12.28 21.80 21.47
CA LEU A 138 13.57 21.97 20.79
C LEU A 138 14.46 23.02 21.48
N ASP A 139 13.86 23.92 22.25
CA ASP A 139 14.58 25.06 22.82
C ASP A 139 15.17 24.69 24.19
N PRO A 140 16.46 25.01 24.47
CA PRO A 140 16.95 25.04 25.84
C PRO A 140 16.15 26.10 26.64
N PRO A 141 15.96 25.90 27.95
CA PRO A 141 15.14 26.81 28.76
C PRO A 141 15.74 28.22 28.75
N GLY A 142 15.13 29.15 28.02
CA GLY A 142 15.49 30.58 28.05
C GLY A 142 15.48 31.38 26.74
N SER A 143 15.03 30.85 25.59
CA SER A 143 14.95 31.65 24.35
C SER A 143 13.51 32.06 24.02
N ASP A 144 13.25 33.37 24.03
CA ASP A 144 11.99 33.96 23.60
C ASP A 144 11.86 33.95 22.06
N GLY A 145 10.77 33.34 21.57
CA GLY A 145 10.22 33.61 20.25
C GLY A 145 10.36 32.48 19.22
N SER A 146 9.22 31.84 18.90
CA SER A 146 9.03 30.70 18.00
C SER A 146 9.37 29.34 18.62
N SER A 147 8.51 28.87 19.53
CA SER A 147 8.55 27.53 20.12
C SER A 147 8.38 26.45 19.05
N LYS A 148 9.45 26.15 18.30
CA LYS A 148 9.47 25.00 17.40
C LYS A 148 9.43 23.76 18.29
N LYS A 149 8.43 22.92 18.08
CA LYS A 149 8.32 21.64 18.77
C LYS A 149 8.63 20.54 17.77
N ASN A 150 9.47 19.59 18.17
CA ASN A 150 9.53 18.32 17.47
C ASN A 150 8.32 17.48 17.88
N ILE A 151 7.78 16.71 16.94
CA ILE A 151 6.73 15.74 17.23
C ILE A 151 7.30 14.37 16.93
N LEU A 152 7.33 13.51 17.94
CA LEU A 152 7.59 12.08 17.81
C LEU A 152 6.26 11.36 17.61
N TYR A 153 6.22 10.50 16.59
CA TYR A 153 5.08 9.61 16.36
C TYR A 153 5.51 8.17 16.59
N TYR A 154 4.73 7.43 17.36
CA TYR A 154 4.89 5.99 17.53
C TYR A 154 3.86 5.29 16.66
N ILE A 155 4.29 4.26 15.95
CA ILE A 155 3.47 3.48 15.03
C ILE A 155 3.38 2.02 15.50
N ASN A 156 2.36 1.30 15.03
CA ASN A 156 2.09 -0.10 15.40
C ASN A 156 2.96 -1.14 14.65
N ASP A 157 4.07 -0.73 14.03
CA ASP A 157 5.06 -1.60 13.40
C ASP A 157 6.46 -0.97 13.54
N GLY A 158 7.53 -1.72 13.34
CA GLY A 158 8.88 -1.23 13.60
C GLY A 158 10.00 -2.07 13.00
N ILE A 159 11.21 -1.85 13.51
CA ILE A 159 12.46 -2.42 12.98
C ILE A 159 12.54 -3.95 13.14
N TYR A 160 11.78 -4.50 14.07
CA TYR A 160 11.65 -5.95 14.26
C TYR A 160 10.54 -6.56 13.39
N GLY A 161 9.81 -5.73 12.65
CA GLY A 161 8.80 -6.13 11.68
C GLY A 161 9.19 -5.61 10.29
N SER A 162 8.27 -4.85 9.68
CA SER A 162 8.41 -4.44 8.28
C SER A 162 9.54 -3.45 8.02
N PHE A 163 10.02 -2.74 9.04
CA PHE A 163 11.11 -1.76 8.92
C PHE A 163 12.50 -2.34 9.17
N SER A 164 12.65 -3.67 9.25
CA SER A 164 13.96 -4.34 9.31
C SER A 164 14.88 -3.98 8.13
N CYS A 165 14.30 -3.60 6.98
CA CYS A 165 15.01 -3.10 5.80
C CYS A 165 15.88 -1.86 6.06
N ILE A 166 15.60 -1.08 7.12
CA ILE A 166 16.44 0.07 7.51
C ILE A 166 17.84 -0.41 7.93
N PHE A 167 17.92 -1.52 8.66
CA PHE A 167 19.19 -2.06 9.16
C PHE A 167 19.87 -2.97 8.13
N PHE A 168 19.12 -3.88 7.50
CA PHE A 168 19.71 -4.93 6.67
C PHE A 168 19.87 -4.57 5.19
N ASP A 169 19.05 -3.64 4.70
CA ASP A 169 19.01 -3.25 3.28
C ASP A 169 19.40 -1.78 3.05
N HIS A 170 19.71 -1.03 4.11
CA HIS A 170 19.97 0.43 4.08
C HIS A 170 18.91 1.22 3.33
N THR A 171 17.67 0.72 3.31
CA THR A 171 16.55 1.37 2.65
C THR A 171 15.91 2.35 3.63
N CYS A 172 15.59 3.56 3.18
CA CYS A 172 14.91 4.57 3.99
C CYS A 172 13.47 4.76 3.47
N PRO A 173 12.47 4.14 4.10
CA PRO A 173 11.07 4.31 3.71
C PRO A 173 10.65 5.77 3.84
N ARG A 174 9.87 6.26 2.87
CA ARG A 174 9.34 7.62 2.89
C ARG A 174 7.89 7.59 3.38
N PRO A 175 7.59 8.14 4.57
CA PRO A 175 6.22 8.17 5.05
C PRO A 175 5.38 9.12 4.21
N THR A 176 4.18 8.70 3.83
CA THR A 176 3.17 9.54 3.18
C THR A 176 1.96 9.64 4.08
N LEU A 177 1.55 10.86 4.41
CA LEU A 177 0.37 11.06 5.26
C LEU A 177 -0.89 10.77 4.46
N HIS A 178 -1.70 9.86 4.98
CA HIS A 178 -3.01 9.59 4.43
C HIS A 178 -3.98 10.73 4.82
N LYS A 179 -4.39 11.56 3.83
CA LYS A 179 -5.40 12.61 4.05
C LYS A 179 -6.78 12.00 3.85
N VAL A 180 -7.50 11.74 4.93
CA VAL A 180 -8.92 11.37 4.87
C VAL A 180 -9.70 12.53 4.25
N ARG A 181 -10.33 12.30 3.09
CA ARG A 181 -11.33 13.23 2.58
C ARG A 181 -12.53 13.13 3.53
N ARG A 182 -12.86 14.22 4.23
CA ARG A 182 -14.14 14.28 4.96
C ARG A 182 -15.24 14.11 3.94
N ALA A 183 -16.10 13.11 4.13
CA ALA A 183 -17.35 13.01 3.40
C ALA A 183 -18.11 14.32 3.57
N VAL A 184 -18.46 14.95 2.45
CA VAL A 184 -19.43 16.05 2.45
C VAL A 184 -20.73 15.43 2.95
N GLN A 185 -21.19 15.84 4.13
CA GLN A 185 -22.53 15.46 4.58
C GLN A 185 -23.52 16.01 3.55
N PRO A 186 -24.48 15.22 3.03
CA PRO A 186 -25.55 15.79 2.24
C PRO A 186 -26.24 16.86 3.09
N GLU A 187 -26.39 18.06 2.53
CA GLU A 187 -27.14 19.14 3.16
C GLU A 187 -28.48 18.60 3.63
N ARG A 188 -28.77 18.74 4.92
CA ARG A 188 -30.11 18.44 5.45
C ARG A 188 -31.07 19.36 4.71
N GLU A 189 -32.05 18.79 4.01
CA GLU A 189 -33.19 19.54 3.51
C GLU A 189 -33.76 20.42 4.64
N PRO A 190 -34.08 21.69 4.38
CA PRO A 190 -34.69 22.53 5.39
C PRO A 190 -36.04 21.92 5.80
N GLN A 191 -36.15 21.52 7.07
CA GLN A 191 -37.40 21.07 7.66
C GLN A 191 -38.46 22.17 7.46
N SER A 192 -39.50 21.86 6.68
CA SER A 192 -40.71 22.65 6.63
C SER A 192 -41.40 22.55 8.00
N CYS A 193 -41.48 23.68 8.70
CA CYS A 193 -42.24 23.79 9.94
C CYS A 193 -43.71 23.41 9.68
N PRO A 194 -44.33 22.52 10.47
CA PRO A 194 -45.76 22.30 10.35
C PRO A 194 -46.50 23.51 10.92
N PHE A 195 -47.29 24.16 10.06
CA PHE A 195 -48.27 25.17 10.44
C PHE A 195 -49.26 24.57 11.44
N HIS A 196 -49.27 25.09 12.67
CA HIS A 196 -50.38 24.89 13.60
C HIS A 196 -51.56 25.75 13.11
N LEU A 197 -52.62 25.09 12.61
CA LEU A 197 -53.96 25.69 12.51
C LEU A 197 -54.54 25.76 13.93
N GLU A 198 -54.61 26.95 14.52
CA GLU A 198 -55.55 27.22 15.62
C GLU A 198 -56.92 27.53 15.01
N GLU A 199 -57.91 26.71 15.34
CA GLU A 199 -59.31 26.94 15.00
C GLU A 199 -59.89 28.09 15.85
N ALA A 200 -60.38 29.13 15.16
CA ALA A 200 -61.10 30.23 15.78
C ALA A 200 -62.54 29.82 16.13
N GLY A 201 -62.83 29.73 17.43
CA GLY A 201 -64.16 29.48 17.98
C GLY A 201 -64.61 30.57 18.96
N ASN A 202 -65.18 31.65 18.42
CA ASN A 202 -66.32 32.41 18.94
C ASN A 202 -66.43 32.73 20.46
N ASN A 203 -66.10 33.97 20.87
CA ASN A 203 -67.08 34.88 21.52
C ASN A 203 -66.49 36.27 21.89
N ARG A 204 -67.26 37.29 21.51
CA ARG A 204 -67.26 38.71 21.94
C ARG A 204 -67.58 38.84 23.46
N PRO A 205 -67.58 40.03 24.12
CA PRO A 205 -67.24 41.40 23.70
C PRO A 205 -66.36 42.18 24.75
N GLU A 206 -65.71 43.30 24.37
CA GLU A 206 -65.94 44.70 24.79
C GLU A 206 -65.55 45.18 26.21
N ILE A 207 -65.00 46.43 26.25
CA ILE A 207 -65.08 47.47 27.32
C ILE A 207 -64.13 47.22 28.53
N ILE A 208 -63.14 48.04 28.91
CA ILE A 208 -62.72 49.46 28.73
C ILE A 208 -61.18 49.47 28.69
#